data_AF-W5PBE5-F1
#
_entry.id   AF-W5PBE5-F1
#
_cell.length_a   1.000
_cell.length_b   1.000
_cell.length_c   1.000
_cell.angle_alpha   90.00
_cell.angle_beta   90.00
_cell.angle_gamma   90.00
#
_symmetry.space_group_name_H-M   'P 1'
#
loop_
_entity.id
_entity.type
_entity.pdbx_description
1 polymer ?
#
loop_
_entity_poly.entity_id
_entity_poly.type
_entity_poly.pdbx_seq_one_letter_code
_entity_poly.pdbx_strand_id
1 'polypeptide(L)'
;MKQVAGTMKLELAQYREVAAFAQFGSDLDAATQQLLSRGVRLTELLKQGQYSPMAIEEQVAVIYAGVRGYLDKLEPSKITKFENAFLSHVISQHQTLLGKIRYEHN
;
A
#
# COMPACT_ATOMS: atom_id res chain seq x y z
N MET A 1 -8.31 10.67 0.18
CA MET A 1 -8.10 9.69 -0.91
C MET A 1 -7.22 10.21 -2.06
N LYS A 2 -7.58 11.32 -2.74
CA LYS A 2 -6.85 11.85 -3.91
C LYS A 2 -5.32 11.91 -3.76
N GLN A 3 -4.84 12.41 -2.61
CA GLN A 3 -3.41 12.58 -2.33
C GLN A 3 -2.63 11.25 -2.31
N VAL A 4 -3.20 10.19 -1.74
CA VAL A 4 -2.52 8.88 -1.63
C VAL A 4 -2.70 8.03 -2.88
N ALA A 5 -3.88 8.10 -3.51
CA ALA A 5 -4.19 7.32 -4.71
C ALA A 5 -3.37 7.77 -5.93
N GLY A 6 -3.06 9.07 -6.05
CA GLY A 6 -2.25 9.60 -7.16
C GLY A 6 -0.84 9.00 -7.19
N THR A 7 -0.17 8.98 -6.04
CA THR A 7 1.17 8.40 -5.91
C THR A 7 1.13 6.88 -6.11
N MET A 8 0.17 6.18 -5.49
CA MET A 8 0.02 4.74 -5.65
C MET A 8 -0.18 4.33 -7.12
N LYS A 9 -1.01 5.07 -7.86
CA LYS A 9 -1.24 4.84 -9.29
C LYS A 9 0.05 4.95 -10.11
N LEU A 10 0.87 5.97 -9.82
CA LEU A 10 2.14 6.17 -10.51
C LEU A 10 3.13 5.05 -10.22
N GLU A 11 3.30 4.68 -8.94
CA GLU A 11 4.22 3.61 -8.53
C GLU A 11 3.80 2.25 -9.11
N LEU A 12 2.51 1.92 -9.12
CA LEU A 12 2.01 0.69 -9.72
C LEU A 12 2.12 0.69 -11.26
N ALA A 13 2.01 1.84 -11.92
CA ALA A 13 2.23 1.94 -13.36
C ALA A 13 3.69 1.63 -13.71
N GLN A 14 4.64 2.30 -13.03
CA GLN A 14 6.07 2.05 -13.20
C GLN A 14 6.44 0.60 -12.86
N TYR A 15 5.88 0.04 -11.78
CA TYR A 15 6.06 -1.36 -11.44
C TYR A 15 5.66 -2.30 -12.57
N ARG A 16 4.51 -2.07 -13.22
CA ARG A 16 4.02 -2.93 -14.32
C ARG A 16 4.93 -2.87 -15.54
N GLU A 17 5.43 -1.68 -15.88
CA GLU A 17 6.38 -1.51 -16.99
C GLU A 17 7.64 -2.33 -16.72
N VAL A 18 8.20 -2.19 -15.52
CA VAL A 18 9.49 -2.81 -15.17
C VAL A 18 9.38 -4.30 -14.86
N ALA A 19 8.27 -4.77 -14.29
CA ALA A 19 8.03 -6.18 -14.02
C ALA A 19 8.00 -7.04 -15.28
N ALA A 20 7.56 -6.48 -16.42
CA ALA A 20 7.62 -7.17 -17.71
C ALA A 20 9.07 -7.37 -18.19
N PHE A 21 9.95 -6.38 -17.99
CA PHE A 21 11.36 -6.46 -18.39
C PHE A 21 12.21 -7.30 -17.42
N ALA A 22 11.87 -7.26 -16.13
CA ALA A 22 12.57 -8.02 -15.09
C ALA A 22 12.50 -9.55 -15.27
N GLN A 23 11.55 -10.06 -16.07
CA GLN A 23 11.47 -11.47 -16.43
C GLN A 23 12.57 -11.91 -17.41
N PHE A 24 13.24 -10.97 -18.09
CA PHE A 24 14.18 -11.25 -19.17
C PHE A 24 15.62 -10.78 -18.92
N GLY A 25 15.86 -9.94 -17.91
CA GLY A 25 17.18 -9.37 -17.59
C GLY A 25 17.71 -9.86 -16.24
N SER A 26 18.99 -10.26 -16.19
CA SER A 26 19.63 -10.78 -14.97
C SER A 26 20.21 -9.72 -14.05
N ASP A 27 20.48 -8.51 -14.55
CA ASP A 27 21.10 -7.42 -13.79
C ASP A 27 20.22 -6.19 -13.76
N LEU A 28 19.52 -6.02 -12.64
CA LEU A 28 18.70 -4.86 -12.36
C LEU A 28 19.46 -3.94 -11.39
N ASP A 29 19.52 -2.65 -11.71
CA ASP A 29 20.10 -1.65 -10.82
C ASP A 29 19.25 -1.49 -9.54
N ALA A 30 19.85 -0.89 -8.52
CA ALA A 30 19.21 -0.77 -7.21
C ALA A 30 17.86 -0.02 -7.24
N ALA A 31 17.72 0.97 -8.13
CA ALA A 31 16.47 1.72 -8.26
C ALA A 31 15.35 0.83 -8.83
N THR A 32 15.66 0.02 -9.84
CA THR A 32 14.72 -0.95 -10.41
C THR A 32 14.33 -2.02 -9.40
N GLN A 33 15.29 -2.56 -8.64
CA GLN A 33 14.99 -3.53 -7.59
C GLN A 33 14.05 -2.95 -6.53
N GLN A 34 14.25 -1.70 -6.14
CA GLN A 34 13.40 -1.02 -5.18
C GLN A 34 11.98 -0.81 -5.72
N LEU A 35 11.85 -0.42 -6.99
CA LEU A 35 10.55 -0.25 -7.64
C LEU A 35 9.76 -1.57 -7.70
N LEU A 36 10.42 -2.66 -8.08
CA LEU A 36 9.83 -4.00 -8.08
C LEU A 36 9.40 -4.43 -6.68
N SER A 37 10.30 -4.25 -5.71
CA SER A 37 10.05 -4.57 -4.30
C SER A 37 8.79 -3.85 -3.80
N ARG A 38 8.71 -2.53 -3.98
CA ARG A 38 7.56 -1.72 -3.55
C ARG A 38 6.29 -2.09 -4.30
N GLY A 39 6.36 -2.27 -5.62
CA GLY A 39 5.20 -2.60 -6.45
C GLY A 39 4.53 -3.91 -6.05
N VAL A 40 5.31 -4.93 -5.68
CA VAL A 40 4.80 -6.18 -5.10
C VAL A 40 4.02 -5.90 -3.81
N ARG A 41 4.57 -5.08 -2.91
CA ARG A 41 3.93 -4.75 -1.62
C ARG A 41 2.63 -3.97 -1.80
N LEU A 42 2.61 -3.00 -2.70
CA LEU A 42 1.40 -2.24 -3.03
C LEU A 42 0.32 -3.14 -3.66
N THR A 43 0.72 -4.15 -4.44
CA THR A 43 -0.22 -5.12 -5.02
C THR A 43 -0.86 -5.99 -3.94
N GLU A 44 -0.09 -6.43 -2.95
CA GLU A 44 -0.62 -7.18 -1.80
C GLU A 44 -1.62 -6.36 -0.98
N LEU A 45 -1.39 -5.06 -0.78
CA LEU A 45 -2.32 -4.16 -0.08
C LEU A 45 -3.67 -3.96 -0.79
N LEU A 46 -3.75 -4.28 -2.08
CA LEU A 46 -5.01 -4.18 -2.84
C LEU A 46 -5.84 -5.47 -2.74
N LYS A 47 -5.36 -6.49 -2.05
CA LYS A 47 -6.12 -7.73 -1.82
C LYS A 47 -7.11 -7.52 -0.68
N GLN A 48 -8.39 -7.71 -0.99
CA GLN A 48 -9.46 -7.57 -0.01
C GLN A 48 -10.28 -8.86 0.06
N GLY A 49 -10.61 -9.28 1.28
CA GLY A 49 -11.51 -10.40 1.52
C GLY A 49 -12.92 -10.10 1.00
N GLN A 50 -13.64 -11.15 0.61
CA GLN A 50 -15.03 -11.01 0.20
C GLN A 50 -15.89 -10.48 1.35
N TYR A 51 -16.90 -9.65 1.03
CA TYR A 51 -17.87 -9.08 1.98
C TYR A 51 -17.26 -8.23 3.12
N SER A 52 -16.04 -7.72 2.94
CA SER A 52 -15.36 -6.91 3.96
C SER A 52 -15.14 -5.48 3.48
N PRO A 53 -16.20 -4.68 3.22
CA PRO A 53 -16.03 -3.30 2.77
C PRO A 53 -15.28 -2.47 3.83
N MET A 54 -14.42 -1.55 3.38
CA MET A 54 -13.63 -0.68 4.26
C MET A 54 -14.08 0.76 4.13
N ALA A 55 -14.07 1.50 5.23
CA ALA A 55 -14.35 2.93 5.20
C ALA A 55 -13.23 3.72 4.51
N ILE A 56 -13.53 4.92 4.00
CA ILE A 56 -12.57 5.66 3.16
C ILE A 56 -11.32 6.07 3.94
N GLU A 57 -11.46 6.48 5.19
CA GLU A 57 -10.34 6.84 6.06
C GLU A 57 -9.46 5.65 6.44
N GLU A 58 -10.05 4.47 6.59
CA GLU A 58 -9.31 3.21 6.83
C GLU A 58 -8.47 2.85 5.59
N GLN A 59 -9.06 2.92 4.40
CA GLN A 59 -8.34 2.70 3.14
C GLN A 59 -7.18 3.71 2.99
N VAL A 60 -7.41 4.98 3.32
CA VAL A 60 -6.36 6.01 3.27
C VAL A 60 -5.21 5.68 4.21
N ALA A 61 -5.48 5.23 5.43
CA ALA A 61 -4.45 4.86 6.39
C ALA A 61 -3.59 3.68 5.89
N VAL A 62 -4.22 2.66 5.33
CA VAL A 62 -3.53 1.48 4.77
C VAL A 62 -2.68 1.84 3.56
N ILE A 63 -3.26 2.57 2.59
CA ILE A 63 -2.55 2.99 1.37
C ILE A 63 -1.37 3.91 1.73
N TYR A 64 -1.56 4.83 2.68
CA TYR A 64 -0.50 5.71 3.15
C TYR A 64 0.70 4.92 3.67
N ALA A 65 0.46 3.83 4.41
CA ALA A 65 1.54 3.00 4.94
C ALA A 65 2.40 2.36 3.84
N GLY A 66 1.76 1.88 2.77
CA GLY A 66 2.45 1.30 1.61
C GLY A 66 3.24 2.34 0.82
N VAL A 67 2.58 3.42 0.39
CA VAL A 67 3.16 4.44 -0.52
C VAL A 67 4.33 5.19 0.14
N ARG A 68 4.32 5.36 1.47
CA ARG A 68 5.43 5.99 2.20
C ARG A 68 6.62 5.04 2.45
N GLY A 69 6.55 3.79 2.01
CA GLY A 69 7.63 2.82 2.12
C GLY A 69 7.78 2.20 3.50
N TYR A 70 6.82 2.37 4.41
CA TYR A 70 6.90 1.76 5.75
C TYR A 70 6.82 0.23 5.71
N LEU A 71 6.36 -0.34 4.59
CA LEU A 71 6.27 -1.79 4.36
C LEU A 71 7.42 -2.36 3.53
N ASP A 72 8.39 -1.55 3.11
CA ASP A 72 9.46 -1.98 2.20
C ASP A 72 10.30 -3.13 2.80
N LYS A 73 10.49 -3.13 4.12
CA LYS A 73 11.24 -4.16 4.86
C LYS A 73 10.41 -5.39 5.23
N LEU A 74 9.10 -5.36 5.02
CA LEU A 74 8.22 -6.49 5.31
C LEU A 74 8.22 -7.48 4.14
N GLU A 75 8.18 -8.77 4.44
CA GLU A 75 7.99 -9.80 3.41
C GLU A 75 6.60 -9.68 2.79
N PRO A 76 6.45 -9.81 1.45
CA PRO A 76 5.17 -9.66 0.77
C PRO A 76 4.03 -10.52 1.36
N SER A 77 4.32 -11.77 1.71
CA SER A 77 3.35 -12.71 2.28
C SER A 77 2.79 -12.29 3.64
N LYS A 78 3.44 -11.34 4.33
CA LYS A 78 3.02 -10.84 5.65
C LYS A 78 2.17 -9.57 5.56
N ILE A 79 1.97 -9.01 4.37
CA ILE A 79 1.30 -7.70 4.20
C ILE A 79 -0.18 -7.78 4.59
N THR A 80 -0.92 -8.78 4.12
CA THR A 80 -2.34 -8.92 4.49
C THR A 80 -2.51 -9.14 6.00
N LYS A 81 -1.57 -9.85 6.64
CA LYS A 81 -1.57 -10.02 8.10
C LYS A 81 -1.28 -8.69 8.82
N PHE A 82 -0.33 -7.92 8.31
CA PHE A 82 -0.04 -6.58 8.81
C PHE A 82 -1.26 -5.67 8.69
N GLU A 83 -1.91 -5.63 7.52
CA GLU A 83 -3.07 -4.79 7.27
C GLU A 83 -4.20 -5.06 8.27
N ASN A 84 -4.56 -6.33 8.48
CA ASN A 84 -5.60 -6.71 9.43
C ASN A 84 -5.26 -6.27 10.87
N ALA A 85 -4.01 -6.48 11.30
CA ALA A 85 -3.56 -6.09 12.63
C ALA A 85 -3.49 -4.57 12.79
N PHE A 86 -3.00 -3.87 11.77
CA PHE A 86 -2.89 -2.42 11.72
C PHE A 86 -4.27 -1.76 11.77
N LEU A 87 -5.21 -2.20 10.93
CA LEU A 87 -6.58 -1.69 10.94
C LEU A 87 -7.25 -1.92 12.29
N SER A 88 -7.15 -3.13 12.85
CA SER A 88 -7.71 -3.44 14.18
C SER A 88 -7.14 -2.53 15.27
N HIS A 89 -5.83 -2.24 15.21
CA HIS A 89 -5.18 -1.33 16.15
C HIS A 89 -5.63 0.12 15.97
N VAL A 90 -5.67 0.64 14.73
CA VAL A 90 -6.05 2.02 14.45
C VAL A 90 -7.52 2.27 14.77
N ILE A 91 -8.41 1.34 14.46
CA ILE A 91 -9.85 1.44 14.77
C ILE A 91 -10.07 1.42 16.29
N SER A 92 -9.35 0.58 17.02
CA SER A 92 -9.55 0.45 18.48
C SER A 92 -8.90 1.57 19.29
N GLN A 93 -7.72 2.06 18.89
CA GLN A 93 -6.93 3.00 19.69
C GLN A 93 -6.84 4.41 19.11
N HIS A 94 -7.10 4.59 17.81
CA HIS A 94 -6.83 5.84 17.09
C HIS A 94 -8.05 6.35 16.32
N GLN A 95 -9.24 6.16 16.87
CA GLN A 95 -10.49 6.57 16.22
C GLN A 95 -10.58 8.08 15.97
N THR A 96 -9.96 8.89 16.83
CA THR A 96 -9.83 10.34 16.62
C THR A 96 -9.05 10.67 15.35
N LEU A 97 -8.00 9.92 15.01
CA LEU A 97 -7.21 10.12 13.79
C LEU A 97 -8.05 9.79 12.55
N LEU A 98 -8.78 8.67 12.57
CA LEU A 98 -9.69 8.30 11.49
C LEU A 98 -10.79 9.35 11.29
N GLY A 99 -11.34 9.87 12.39
CA GLY A 99 -12.27 11.00 12.36
C GLY A 99 -11.68 12.24 11.67
N LYS A 100 -10.45 12.63 12.01
CA LYS A 100 -9.78 13.76 11.34
C LYS A 100 -9.64 13.55 9.84
N ILE A 101 -9.20 12.37 9.41
CA ILE A 101 -9.08 12.05 7.97
C ILE A 101 -10.44 12.16 7.26
N ARG A 102 -11.51 11.75 7.93
CA ARG A 102 -12.87 11.79 7.38
C ARG A 102 -13.42 13.22 7.26
N TYR A 103 -13.16 14.09 8.24
CA TYR A 103 -13.81 15.40 8.34
C TYR A 103 -12.94 16.60 7.93
N GLU A 104 -11.61 16.54 8.06
CA GLU A 104 -10.71 17.68 7.79
C GLU A 104 -10.27 17.79 6.32
N HIS A 105 -10.61 16.81 5.48
CA HIS A 105 -10.15 16.73 4.08
C HIS A 105 -11.26 16.83 3.01
N ASN A 106 -12.38 17.50 3.34
CA ASN A 106 -13.35 17.98 2.34
C ASN A 106 -12.91 19.32 1.75
#